data_AF-X0PKC1-F1
#
_entry.id   AF-X0PKC1-F1
#
_cell.length_a   1.000
_cell.length_b   1.000
_cell.length_c   1.000
_cell.angle_alpha   90.00
_cell.angle_beta   90.00
_cell.angle_gamma   90.00
#
_symmetry.space_group_name_H-M   'P 1'
#
loop_
_entity.id
_entity.type
_entity.pdbx_description
1 polymer ?
#
loop_
_entity_poly.entity_id
_entity_poly.type
_entity_poly.pdbx_seq_one_letter_code
_entity_poly.pdbx_strand_id
1 'polypeptide(L)'
;MTLFLKITDFLLLYLLIALWVGDFFSMKMQGKSSQYVSKLLRNDAQPLKIAIEDPAHMSEKTRLLISKKLKSINRWFWLANKNVVMIVILALQQWLVITAKQNWGLVAIELTMLVICGAILAADLRINHIRVQLEKALKPYEDRLWFEYQLRS
;
A
#
# COMPACT_ATOMS: atom_id res chain seq x y z
N MET A 1 -3.52 35.77 -1.95
CA MET A 1 -3.96 34.50 -2.58
C MET A 1 -2.80 33.59 -2.99
N THR A 2 -1.73 34.11 -3.60
CA THR A 2 -0.51 33.35 -3.97
C THR A 2 0.22 32.72 -2.76
N LEU A 3 0.20 33.36 -1.60
CA LEU A 3 0.82 32.85 -0.38
C LEU A 3 0.12 31.59 0.15
N PHE A 4 -1.22 31.57 0.13
CA PHE A 4 -2.02 30.43 0.59
C PHE A 4 -1.73 29.18 -0.25
N LEU A 5 -1.71 29.32 -1.58
CA LEU A 5 -1.39 28.24 -2.52
C LEU A 5 0.02 27.68 -2.31
N LYS A 6 1.03 28.54 -2.18
CA LYS A 6 2.40 28.10 -1.89
C LYS A 6 2.49 27.32 -0.58
N ILE A 7 1.75 27.74 0.45
CA ILE A 7 1.68 27.03 1.73
C ILE A 7 0.97 25.67 1.57
N THR A 8 -0.10 25.61 0.77
CA THR A 8 -0.84 24.36 0.55
C THR A 8 -0.03 23.34 -0.24
N ASP A 9 0.66 23.77 -1.30
CA ASP A 9 1.57 22.91 -2.06
C ASP A 9 2.72 22.41 -1.19
N PHE A 10 3.31 23.29 -0.36
CA PHE A 10 4.38 22.92 0.56
C PHE A 10 3.90 21.90 1.60
N LEU A 11 2.70 22.08 2.15
CA LEU A 11 2.08 21.12 3.07
C LEU A 11 1.79 19.78 2.41
N LEU A 12 1.26 19.78 1.19
CA LEU A 12 0.97 18.56 0.42
C LEU A 12 2.25 17.79 0.11
N LEU A 13 3.31 18.47 -0.31
CA LEU A 13 4.63 17.87 -0.51
C LEU A 13 5.18 17.25 0.78
N TYR A 14 5.08 17.96 1.91
CA TYR A 14 5.52 17.43 3.19
C TYR A 14 4.71 16.19 3.61
N LEU A 15 3.40 16.20 3.37
CA LEU A 15 2.52 15.05 3.63
C LEU A 15 2.87 13.85 2.73
N LEU A 16 3.15 14.07 1.45
CA LEU A 16 3.60 13.04 0.52
C LEU A 16 4.93 12.42 0.98
N ILE A 17 5.89 13.24 1.40
CA ILE A 17 7.17 12.77 1.96
C ILE A 17 6.92 11.94 3.23
N ALA A 18 6.06 12.41 4.13
CA ALA A 18 5.74 11.67 5.35
C ALA A 18 5.07 10.31 5.06
N LEU A 19 4.14 10.26 4.10
CA LEU A 19 3.53 9.01 3.64
C LEU A 19 4.56 8.06 3.02
N TRP A 20 5.45 8.59 2.17
CA TRP A 20 6.50 7.80 1.53
C TRP A 20 7.51 7.24 2.54
N VAL A 21 7.94 8.05 3.50
CA VAL A 21 8.83 7.61 4.60
C VAL A 21 8.14 6.53 5.44
N GLY A 22 6.88 6.74 5.82
CA GLY A 22 6.10 5.75 6.56
C GLY A 22 5.98 4.43 5.80
N ASP A 23 5.75 4.51 4.49
CA ASP A 23 5.62 3.34 3.64
C ASP A 23 6.93 2.57 3.51
N PHE A 24 8.04 3.29 3.34
CA PHE A 24 9.39 2.73 3.33
C PHE A 24 9.71 1.96 4.63
N PHE A 25 9.37 2.52 5.79
CA PHE A 25 9.52 1.81 7.06
C PHE A 25 8.63 0.57 7.13
N SER A 26 7.39 0.66 6.66
CA SER A 26 6.47 -0.47 6.67
C SER A 26 6.94 -1.60 5.74
N MET A 27 7.47 -1.29 4.55
CA MET A 27 8.09 -2.26 3.65
C MET A 27 9.32 -2.91 4.29
N LYS A 28 10.19 -2.13 4.95
CA LYS A 28 11.39 -2.65 5.63
C LYS A 28 11.05 -3.58 6.81
N MET A 29 9.84 -3.50 7.35
CA MET A 29 9.35 -4.40 8.41
C MET A 29 8.72 -5.69 7.88
N GLN A 30 8.34 -5.75 6.60
CA GLN A 30 7.78 -6.98 6.01
C GLN A 30 8.85 -8.06 5.94
N GLY A 31 8.50 -9.28 6.34
CA GLY A 31 9.39 -10.44 6.36
C GLY A 31 10.34 -10.50 7.55
N LYS A 32 10.31 -9.51 8.47
CA LYS A 32 11.10 -9.57 9.71
C LYS A 32 10.51 -10.53 10.75
N SER A 33 9.20 -10.76 10.71
CA SER A 33 8.52 -11.63 11.67
C SER A 33 8.51 -13.07 11.18
N SER A 34 8.27 -13.25 9.88
CA SER A 34 8.15 -14.53 9.18
C SER A 34 8.43 -14.35 7.68
N GLN A 35 9.40 -15.10 7.16
CA GLN A 35 9.76 -15.01 5.74
C GLN A 35 8.72 -15.73 4.86
N TYR A 36 8.16 -16.86 5.31
CA TYR A 36 7.22 -17.64 4.52
C TYR A 36 5.83 -16.99 4.46
N VAL A 37 5.31 -16.47 5.58
CA VAL A 37 4.04 -15.74 5.59
C VAL A 37 4.15 -14.44 4.77
N SER A 38 5.31 -13.76 4.81
CA SER A 38 5.50 -12.57 3.97
C SER A 38 5.41 -12.90 2.48
N LYS A 39 5.90 -14.07 2.03
CA LYS A 39 5.75 -14.54 0.65
C LYS A 39 4.29 -14.80 0.31
N LEU A 40 3.52 -15.36 1.25
CA LEU A 40 2.09 -15.62 1.05
C LEU A 40 1.25 -14.33 0.98
N LEU A 41 1.70 -13.27 1.66
CA LEU A 41 1.06 -11.95 1.73
C LEU A 41 1.49 -10.99 0.60
N ARG A 42 2.38 -11.42 -0.31
CA ARG A 42 2.78 -10.61 -1.46
C ARG A 42 1.60 -10.34 -2.40
N ASN A 43 1.70 -9.25 -3.16
CA ASN A 43 0.70 -8.84 -4.15
C ASN A 43 -0.70 -8.70 -3.51
N ASP A 44 -1.72 -9.33 -4.08
CA ASP A 44 -3.10 -9.32 -3.59
C ASP A 44 -3.36 -10.37 -2.48
N ALA A 45 -2.29 -11.00 -1.98
CA ALA A 45 -2.32 -12.11 -1.02
C ALA A 45 -3.13 -13.32 -1.53
N GLN A 46 -3.15 -13.55 -2.85
CA GLN A 46 -3.72 -14.78 -3.44
C GLN A 46 -3.12 -16.08 -2.87
N PRO A 47 -1.79 -16.22 -2.69
CA PRO A 47 -1.21 -17.42 -2.11
C PRO A 47 -1.77 -17.74 -0.73
N LEU A 48 -2.03 -16.71 0.07
CA LEU A 48 -2.67 -16.88 1.38
C LEU A 48 -4.14 -17.32 1.26
N LYS A 49 -4.89 -16.88 0.23
CA LYS A 49 -6.26 -17.37 0.00
C LYS A 49 -6.28 -18.87 -0.30
N ILE A 50 -5.34 -19.34 -1.12
CA ILE A 50 -5.17 -20.77 -1.46
C ILE A 50 -4.83 -21.58 -0.20
N ALA A 51 -3.92 -21.06 0.63
CA ALA A 51 -3.50 -21.70 1.88
C ALA A 51 -4.62 -21.82 2.94
N ILE A 52 -5.71 -21.05 2.84
CA ILE A 52 -6.80 -21.03 3.85
C ILE A 52 -8.11 -21.53 3.24
N GLU A 53 -8.11 -22.15 2.07
CA GLU A 53 -9.34 -22.61 1.41
C GLU A 53 -10.02 -23.76 2.18
N ASP A 54 -9.25 -24.56 2.94
CA ASP A 54 -9.80 -25.62 3.81
C ASP A 54 -9.11 -25.63 5.19
N PRO A 55 -9.54 -24.78 6.13
CA PRO A 55 -8.73 -24.42 7.30
C PRO A 55 -9.00 -25.37 8.46
N ALA A 56 -8.82 -26.68 8.29
CA ALA A 56 -9.34 -27.71 9.20
C ALA A 56 -9.09 -27.48 10.71
N HIS A 57 -8.12 -26.64 11.14
CA HIS A 57 -7.92 -26.32 12.56
C HIS A 57 -7.65 -24.83 12.90
N MET A 58 -8.09 -23.86 12.09
CA MET A 58 -8.06 -22.45 12.50
C MET A 58 -9.32 -22.05 13.27
N SER A 59 -9.14 -21.37 14.41
CA SER A 59 -10.24 -20.75 15.15
C SER A 59 -11.04 -19.78 14.27
N GLU A 60 -12.36 -19.80 14.42
CA GLU A 60 -13.29 -18.92 13.69
C GLU A 60 -12.94 -17.44 13.83
N LYS A 61 -12.49 -17.01 15.02
CA LYS A 61 -12.02 -15.64 15.27
C LYS A 61 -10.83 -15.25 14.39
N THR A 62 -9.89 -16.18 14.20
CA THR A 62 -8.70 -15.97 13.36
C THR A 62 -9.09 -15.92 11.88
N ARG A 63 -10.00 -16.78 11.43
CA ARG A 63 -10.53 -16.77 10.05
C ARG A 63 -11.25 -15.45 9.71
N LEU A 64 -12.09 -14.94 10.62
CA LEU A 64 -12.77 -13.67 10.45
C LEU A 64 -11.80 -12.49 10.37
N LEU A 65 -10.74 -12.51 11.19
CA LEU A 65 -9.69 -11.49 11.14
C LEU A 65 -8.94 -11.52 9.81
N ILE A 66 -8.55 -12.72 9.34
CA ILE A 66 -7.82 -12.88 8.07
C ILE A 66 -8.69 -12.46 6.89
N SER A 67 -9.93 -12.92 6.80
CA SER A 67 -10.84 -12.55 5.69
C SER A 67 -11.10 -11.04 5.63
N LYS A 68 -11.32 -10.40 6.79
CA LYS A 68 -11.51 -8.94 6.87
C LYS A 68 -10.28 -8.17 6.38
N LYS A 69 -9.09 -8.60 6.78
CA LYS A 69 -7.83 -7.96 6.37
C LYS A 69 -7.47 -8.26 4.91
N LEU A 70 -7.71 -9.47 4.41
CA LEU A 70 -7.56 -9.84 3.00
C LEU A 70 -8.50 -9.03 2.10
N LYS A 71 -9.77 -8.86 2.49
CA LYS A 71 -10.71 -8.01 1.75
C LYS A 71 -10.24 -6.56 1.71
N SER A 72 -9.64 -6.07 2.79
CA SER A 72 -9.00 -4.76 2.80
C SER A 72 -7.81 -4.70 1.85
N ILE A 73 -6.89 -5.67 1.89
CA ILE A 73 -5.75 -5.72 0.96
C ILE A 73 -6.27 -5.70 -0.48
N ASN A 74 -7.20 -6.58 -0.84
CA ASN A 74 -7.69 -6.68 -2.22
C ASN A 74 -8.37 -5.39 -2.70
N ARG A 75 -9.12 -4.69 -1.83
CA ARG A 75 -9.76 -3.41 -2.16
C ARG A 75 -8.74 -2.31 -2.43
N TRP A 76 -7.69 -2.22 -1.62
CA TRP A 76 -6.69 -1.16 -1.74
C TRP A 76 -5.58 -1.51 -2.74
N PHE A 77 -5.38 -2.79 -3.04
CA PHE A 77 -4.31 -3.28 -3.91
C PHE A 77 -4.40 -2.71 -5.32
N TRP A 78 -5.59 -2.53 -5.86
CA TRP A 78 -5.76 -1.88 -7.16
C TRP A 78 -5.20 -0.46 -7.19
N LEU A 79 -5.31 0.30 -6.08
CA LEU A 79 -4.78 1.66 -5.99
C LEU A 79 -3.27 1.65 -5.71
N ALA A 80 -2.80 0.79 -4.80
CA ALA A 80 -1.37 0.67 -4.48
C ALA A 80 -0.54 0.12 -5.66
N ASN A 81 -1.13 -0.71 -6.53
CA ASN A 81 -0.44 -1.23 -7.71
C ASN A 81 -0.21 -0.14 -8.79
N LYS A 82 -0.66 1.10 -8.57
CA LYS A 82 -0.47 2.24 -9.48
C LYS A 82 0.79 3.05 -9.18
N ASN A 83 1.77 2.50 -8.45
CA ASN A 83 3.03 3.18 -8.16
C ASN A 83 3.77 3.65 -9.42
N VAL A 84 3.71 2.91 -10.53
CA VAL A 84 4.28 3.36 -11.82
C VAL A 84 3.55 4.60 -12.34
N VAL A 85 2.22 4.64 -12.25
CA VAL A 85 1.41 5.80 -12.66
C VAL A 85 1.72 7.01 -11.78
N MET A 86 1.92 6.80 -10.48
CA MET A 86 2.35 7.86 -9.56
C MET A 86 3.69 8.48 -10.00
N ILE A 87 4.69 7.67 -10.36
CA ILE A 87 5.98 8.17 -10.84
C ILE A 87 5.82 8.99 -12.13
N VAL A 88 4.98 8.53 -13.06
CA VAL A 88 4.68 9.26 -14.31
C VAL A 88 4.01 10.60 -14.01
N ILE A 89 3.04 10.63 -13.08
CA ILE A 89 2.37 11.88 -12.66
C ILE A 89 3.38 12.85 -12.04
N LEU A 90 4.28 12.38 -11.17
CA LEU A 90 5.30 13.22 -10.55
C LEU A 90 6.29 13.77 -11.59
N ALA A 91 6.70 12.97 -12.57
CA ALA A 91 7.57 13.42 -13.66
C ALA A 91 6.89 14.46 -14.55
N LEU A 92 5.61 14.25 -14.88
CA LEU A 92 4.78 15.23 -15.59
C LEU A 92 4.64 16.53 -14.80
N GLN A 93 4.42 16.44 -13.49
CA GLN A 93 4.33 17.61 -12.63
C GLN A 93 5.64 18.39 -12.62
N GLN A 94 6.79 17.72 -12.46
CA GLN A 94 8.10 18.37 -12.50
C GLN A 94 8.35 19.06 -13.85
N TRP A 95 7.94 18.41 -14.95
CA TRP A 95 8.04 18.98 -16.29
C TRP A 95 7.18 20.23 -16.47
N LEU A 96 5.93 20.22 -15.99
CA LEU A 96 5.01 21.36 -16.05
C LEU A 96 5.54 22.56 -15.28
N VAL A 97 6.10 22.33 -14.09
CA VAL A 97 6.70 23.39 -13.26
C VAL A 97 7.88 24.08 -13.96
N ILE A 98 8.67 23.33 -14.73
CA ILE A 98 9.87 23.87 -15.42
C ILE A 98 9.48 24.61 -16.72
N THR A 99 8.50 24.10 -17.47
CA THR A 99 8.23 24.54 -18.84
C THR A 99 7.06 25.52 -18.98
N ALA A 100 6.09 25.51 -18.07
CA ALA A 100 4.88 26.30 -18.20
C ALA A 100 4.94 27.59 -17.36
N LYS A 101 4.50 28.70 -17.95
CA LYS A 101 4.25 29.95 -17.21
C LYS A 101 3.07 29.72 -16.27
N GLN A 102 3.31 29.68 -14.96
CA GLN A 102 2.28 29.35 -13.98
C GLN A 102 1.04 30.23 -14.13
N ASN A 103 -0.09 29.58 -14.44
CA ASN A 103 -1.42 30.17 -14.48
C ASN A 103 -2.33 29.42 -13.49
N TRP A 104 -3.48 30.02 -13.15
CA TRP A 104 -4.39 29.45 -12.15
C TRP A 104 -4.90 28.05 -12.51
N GLY A 105 -5.10 27.76 -13.80
CA GLY A 105 -5.51 26.44 -14.27
C GLY A 105 -4.44 25.37 -14.05
N LEU A 106 -3.17 25.70 -14.31
CA LEU A 106 -2.03 24.81 -14.11
C LEU A 106 -1.87 24.44 -12.62
N VAL A 107 -2.00 25.44 -11.74
CA VAL A 107 -1.91 25.23 -10.29
C VAL A 107 -3.00 24.28 -9.79
N ALA A 108 -4.24 24.43 -10.29
CA ALA A 108 -5.33 23.52 -9.94
C ALA A 108 -5.06 22.08 -10.41
N ILE A 109 -4.44 21.91 -11.58
CA ILE A 109 -4.04 20.60 -12.11
C ILE A 109 -2.93 19.98 -11.24
N GLU A 110 -1.89 20.74 -10.89
CA GLU A 110 -0.79 20.29 -10.02
C GLU A 110 -1.31 19.83 -8.65
N LEU A 111 -2.19 20.62 -8.03
CA LEU A 111 -2.79 20.27 -6.74
C LEU A 111 -3.59 18.96 -6.84
N THR A 112 -4.36 18.80 -7.92
CA THR A 112 -5.15 17.57 -8.17
C THR A 112 -4.24 16.36 -8.35
N MET A 113 -3.13 16.50 -9.09
CA MET A 113 -2.13 15.46 -9.28
C MET A 113 -1.48 15.06 -7.94
N LEU A 114 -1.10 16.02 -7.10
CA LEU A 114 -0.55 15.77 -5.77
C LEU A 114 -1.53 15.01 -4.86
N VAL A 115 -2.81 15.37 -4.89
CA VAL A 115 -3.85 14.67 -4.12
C VAL A 115 -4.00 13.21 -4.60
N ILE A 116 -3.95 12.96 -5.92
CA ILE A 116 -3.98 11.60 -6.47
C ILE A 116 -2.75 10.80 -6.01
N CYS A 117 -1.55 11.37 -6.08
CA CYS A 117 -0.33 10.72 -5.56
C CYS A 117 -0.45 10.42 -4.06
N GLY A 118 -1.02 11.33 -3.28
CA GLY A 118 -1.24 11.13 -1.84
C GLY A 118 -2.20 9.97 -1.56
N ALA A 119 -3.27 9.83 -2.35
CA ALA A 119 -4.19 8.71 -2.25
C ALA A 119 -3.52 7.36 -2.57
N ILE A 120 -2.64 7.31 -3.59
CA ILE A 120 -1.87 6.12 -3.94
C ILE A 120 -0.93 5.72 -2.80
N LEU A 121 -0.13 6.67 -2.29
CA LEU A 121 0.80 6.41 -1.16
C LEU A 121 0.06 5.99 0.12
N ALA A 122 -1.06 6.64 0.43
CA ALA A 122 -1.86 6.27 1.59
C ALA A 122 -2.43 4.85 1.47
N ALA A 123 -2.81 4.43 0.26
CA ALA A 123 -3.23 3.05 0.00
C ALA A 123 -2.08 2.06 0.15
N ASP A 124 -0.89 2.38 -0.37
CA ASP A 124 0.29 1.51 -0.25
C ASP A 124 0.68 1.33 1.22
N LEU A 125 0.80 2.44 1.96
CA LEU A 125 1.05 2.44 3.41
C LEU A 125 0.03 1.59 4.17
N ARG A 126 -1.26 1.73 3.83
CA ARG A 126 -2.34 0.97 4.48
C ARG A 126 -2.20 -0.53 4.21
N ILE A 127 -1.91 -0.93 2.98
CA ILE A 127 -1.69 -2.35 2.65
C ILE A 127 -0.47 -2.88 3.37
N ASN A 128 0.64 -2.14 3.32
CA ASN A 128 1.90 -2.55 3.93
C ASN A 128 1.77 -2.69 5.45
N HIS A 129 1.02 -1.80 6.10
CA HIS A 129 0.68 -1.91 7.51
C HIS A 129 -0.18 -3.14 7.81
N ILE A 130 -1.21 -3.41 7.00
CA ILE A 130 -2.07 -4.60 7.16
C ILE A 130 -1.27 -5.89 6.95
N ARG A 131 -0.35 -5.92 5.97
CA ARG A 131 0.55 -7.05 5.74
C ARG A 131 1.41 -7.34 6.97
N VAL A 132 2.04 -6.33 7.56
CA VAL A 132 2.85 -6.50 8.79
C VAL A 132 1.99 -7.01 9.95
N GLN A 133 0.74 -6.51 10.09
CA GLN A 133 -0.18 -7.02 11.13
C GLN A 133 -0.59 -8.47 10.89
N LEU A 134 -0.87 -8.85 9.63
CA LEU A 134 -1.17 -10.23 9.26
C LEU A 134 0.03 -11.14 9.48
N GLU A 135 1.23 -10.71 9.10
CA GLU A 135 2.47 -11.46 9.30
C GLU A 135 2.66 -11.81 10.78
N LYS A 136 2.50 -10.84 11.68
CA LYS A 136 2.58 -11.08 13.13
C LYS A 136 1.47 -12.01 13.64
N ALA A 137 0.25 -11.87 13.13
CA ALA A 137 -0.88 -12.69 13.56
C ALA A 137 -0.81 -14.13 13.05
N LEU A 138 -0.23 -14.34 11.87
CA LEU A 138 -0.13 -15.62 11.18
C LEU A 138 1.18 -16.35 11.45
N LYS A 139 2.19 -15.68 12.04
CA LYS A 139 3.43 -16.29 12.50
C LYS A 139 3.25 -17.65 13.22
N PRO A 140 2.33 -17.83 14.19
CA PRO A 140 2.15 -19.13 14.86
C PRO A 140 1.64 -20.25 13.95
N TYR A 141 1.15 -19.92 12.74
CA TYR A 141 0.64 -20.87 11.76
C TYR A 141 1.53 -20.93 10.49
N GLU A 142 2.72 -20.34 10.53
CA GLU A 142 3.62 -20.17 9.38
C GLU A 142 3.91 -21.47 8.63
N ASP A 143 4.42 -22.49 9.33
CA ASP A 143 4.84 -23.76 8.71
C ASP A 143 3.67 -24.47 8.04
N ARG A 144 2.50 -24.44 8.68
CA ARG A 144 1.28 -25.05 8.16
C ARG A 144 0.78 -24.32 6.92
N LEU A 145 0.69 -22.99 6.97
CA LEU A 145 0.26 -22.17 5.84
C LEU A 145 1.17 -22.35 4.64
N TRP A 146 2.48 -22.44 4.89
CA TRP A 146 3.46 -22.70 3.86
C TRP A 146 3.30 -24.10 3.25
N PHE A 147 3.08 -25.11 4.09
CA PHE A 147 2.82 -26.49 3.63
C PHE A 147 1.51 -26.61 2.84
N GLU A 148 0.41 -26.07 3.35
CA GLU A 148 -0.90 -26.11 2.68
C GLU A 148 -0.86 -25.35 1.35
N TYR A 149 -0.11 -24.24 1.27
CA TYR A 149 0.16 -23.57 0.00
C TYR A 149 0.91 -24.46 -0.98
N GLN A 150 2.06 -25.04 -0.58
CA GLN A 150 2.86 -25.90 -1.45
C GLN A 150 2.14 -27.16 -1.92
N LEU A 151 1.23 -27.69 -1.10
CA LEU A 151 0.42 -28.86 -1.46
C LEU A 151 -0.66 -28.53 -2.51
N ARG A 152 -1.07 -27.27 -2.61
CA ARG A 152 -2.20 -26.81 -3.44
C ARG A 152 -1.79 -25.93 -4.63
N SER A 153 -0.55 -25.45 -4.67
CA SER A 153 0.06 -24.66 -5.75
C SER A 153 0.73 -25.56 -6.78
#